data_AF-A0A959H4X6-F1
#
_entry.id   AF-A0A959H4X6-F1
#
_cell.length_a   1.000
_cell.length_b   1.000
_cell.length_c   1.000
_cell.angle_alpha   90.00
_cell.angle_beta   90.00
_cell.angle_gamma   90.00
#
_symmetry.space_group_name_H-M   'P 1'
#
loop_
_entity.id
_entity.type
_entity.pdbx_description
1 polymer ?
#
loop_
_entity_poly.entity_id
_entity_poly.type
_entity_poly.pdbx_seq_one_letter_code
_entity_poly.pdbx_strand_id
1 'polypeptide(L)'
;MMKKLLTLLFLVPFFASGQTCTCADNLEWVIETFTENDAGAQAAIESKGEQAFQEHNEKFREKVKEIDGLRTCTPVLYEWLLFFRSGHLGIQRTANSEQRNSTI
;
A
#
# COMPACT_ATOMS: atom_id res chain seq x y z
N MET A 1 -1.36 -16.44 48.34
CA MET A 1 -0.54 -15.25 48.00
C MET A 1 -0.31 -15.20 46.50
N MET A 2 -1.23 -14.59 45.74
CA MET A 2 -1.18 -14.47 44.27
C MET A 2 -0.65 -13.09 43.85
N LYS A 3 0.60 -12.77 44.19
CA LYS A 3 1.20 -11.46 43.89
C LYS A 3 2.49 -11.51 43.06
N LYS A 4 2.89 -12.69 42.58
CA LYS A 4 4.14 -12.87 41.83
C LYS A 4 3.97 -13.36 40.39
N LEU A 5 2.75 -13.35 39.85
CA LEU A 5 2.50 -13.76 38.44
C LEU A 5 2.41 -12.57 37.47
N LEU A 6 2.42 -11.32 37.96
CA LEU A 6 2.28 -10.13 37.11
C LEU A 6 3.61 -9.66 36.49
N THR A 7 4.76 -10.17 36.97
CA THR A 7 6.08 -9.68 36.56
C THR A 7 6.64 -10.34 35.30
N LEU A 8 5.99 -11.41 34.79
CA LEU A 8 6.49 -12.16 33.62
C LEU A 8 5.94 -11.67 32.27
N LEU A 9 5.20 -10.55 32.23
CA LEU A 9 4.67 -9.99 30.99
C LEU A 9 5.63 -8.99 30.30
N PHE A 10 6.74 -8.63 30.94
CA PHE A 10 7.66 -7.58 30.47
C PHE A 10 8.91 -8.09 29.73
N LEU A 11 9.03 -9.39 29.48
CA LEU A 11 10.23 -9.99 28.88
C LEU A 11 10.07 -10.40 27.41
N VAL A 12 9.04 -9.94 26.71
CA VAL A 12 8.93 -10.19 25.26
C VAL A 12 9.87 -9.21 24.54
N PRO A 13 10.98 -9.65 23.93
CA PRO A 13 11.79 -8.77 23.12
C PRO A 13 10.96 -8.35 21.91
N PHE A 14 10.73 -7.05 21.80
CA PHE A 14 10.02 -6.43 20.69
C PHE A 14 10.95 -6.43 19.45
N PHE A 15 11.11 -7.59 18.81
CA PHE A 15 11.70 -7.66 17.48
C PHE A 15 10.66 -7.17 16.47
N ALA A 16 10.38 -5.86 16.51
CA ALA A 16 9.61 -5.20 15.47
C ALA A 16 10.51 -5.00 14.26
N SER A 17 10.54 -5.99 13.37
CA SER A 17 11.06 -5.80 12.03
C SER A 17 10.07 -4.90 11.27
N GLY A 18 10.53 -3.75 10.78
CA GLY A 18 9.74 -2.97 9.84
C GLY A 18 9.50 -3.79 8.57
N GLN A 19 8.25 -3.90 8.13
CA GLN A 19 7.89 -4.71 6.95
C GLN A 19 8.69 -4.23 5.72
N THR A 20 9.31 -5.17 5.01
CA THR A 20 9.83 -4.96 3.67
C THR A 20 8.68 -5.09 2.69
N CYS A 21 7.99 -3.98 2.41
CA CYS A 21 6.87 -3.96 1.49
C CYS A 21 7.38 -3.95 0.04
N THR A 22 6.95 -4.93 -0.75
CA THR A 22 7.15 -4.98 -2.20
C THR A 22 6.26 -3.95 -2.91
N CYS A 23 6.44 -3.75 -4.22
CA CYS A 23 5.51 -2.91 -4.97
C CYS A 23 4.08 -3.49 -4.98
N ALA A 24 3.96 -4.83 -5.02
CA ALA A 24 2.67 -5.52 -4.91
C ALA A 24 1.97 -5.24 -3.58
N ASP A 25 2.70 -5.30 -2.46
CA ASP A 25 2.12 -4.99 -1.14
C ASP A 25 1.62 -3.54 -1.07
N ASN A 26 2.36 -2.61 -1.66
CA ASN A 26 1.94 -1.21 -1.73
C ASN A 26 0.72 -1.02 -2.65
N LEU A 27 0.59 -1.78 -3.73
CA LEU A 27 -0.58 -1.72 -4.60
C LEU A 27 -1.84 -2.15 -3.86
N GLU A 28 -1.83 -3.29 -3.16
CA GLU A 28 -3.00 -3.75 -2.41
C GLU A 28 -3.38 -2.76 -1.32
N TRP A 29 -2.40 -2.20 -0.61
CA TRP A 29 -2.65 -1.13 0.37
C TRP A 29 -3.31 0.10 -0.27
N VAL A 30 -2.86 0.52 -1.46
CA VAL A 30 -3.47 1.64 -2.20
C VAL A 30 -4.90 1.30 -2.62
N ILE A 31 -5.16 0.10 -3.12
CA ILE A 31 -6.50 -0.35 -3.53
C ILE A 31 -7.46 -0.24 -2.33
N GLU A 32 -7.13 -0.89 -1.23
CA GLU A 32 -7.94 -0.90 -0.01
C GLU A 32 -8.14 0.51 0.54
N THR A 33 -7.03 1.20 0.83
CA THR A 33 -7.08 2.54 1.45
C THR A 33 -7.85 3.54 0.59
N PHE A 34 -7.62 3.54 -0.73
CA PHE A 34 -8.29 4.51 -1.60
C PHE A 34 -9.78 4.22 -1.72
N THR A 35 -10.15 2.96 -1.97
CA THR A 35 -11.55 2.58 -2.17
C THR A 35 -12.40 2.76 -0.92
N GLU A 36 -11.83 2.54 0.27
CA GLU A 36 -12.55 2.69 1.53
C GLU A 36 -12.66 4.15 2.01
N ASN A 37 -11.71 5.01 1.64
CA ASN A 37 -11.60 6.36 2.23
C ASN A 37 -11.91 7.50 1.27
N ASP A 38 -11.82 7.30 -0.05
CA ASP A 38 -12.16 8.33 -1.02
C ASP A 38 -13.67 8.39 -1.25
N ALA A 39 -14.28 9.54 -0.91
CA ALA A 39 -15.71 9.74 -1.06
C ALA A 39 -16.22 9.60 -2.51
N GLY A 40 -15.33 9.70 -3.52
CA GLY A 40 -15.68 9.54 -4.92
C GLY A 40 -15.38 8.16 -5.51
N ALA A 41 -14.75 7.24 -4.75
CA ALA A 41 -14.32 5.95 -5.29
C ALA A 41 -15.49 5.10 -5.77
N GLN A 42 -16.50 4.90 -4.91
CA GLN A 42 -17.66 4.08 -5.23
C GLN A 42 -18.44 4.61 -6.43
N ALA A 43 -18.67 5.93 -6.49
CA ALA A 43 -19.35 6.55 -7.63
C ALA A 43 -18.57 6.40 -8.94
N ALA A 44 -17.23 6.47 -8.89
CA ALA A 44 -16.40 6.24 -10.06
C ALA A 44 -16.44 4.77 -10.52
N ILE A 45 -16.40 3.81 -9.60
CA ILE A 45 -16.52 2.38 -9.91
C ILE A 45 -17.89 2.07 -10.53
N GLU A 46 -18.97 2.55 -9.92
CA GLU A 46 -20.34 2.34 -10.43
C GLU A 46 -20.54 2.95 -11.82
N SER A 47 -20.02 4.17 -12.04
CA SER A 47 -20.15 4.84 -13.35
C SER A 47 -19.31 4.21 -14.46
N LYS A 48 -18.15 3.61 -14.12
CA LYS A 48 -17.23 3.00 -15.09
C LYS A 48 -17.44 1.50 -15.28
N GLY A 49 -18.05 0.85 -14.29
CA GLY A 49 -18.37 -0.56 -14.25
C GLY A 49 -17.39 -1.38 -13.39
N GLU A 50 -17.97 -2.29 -12.61
CA GLU A 50 -17.23 -3.23 -11.74
C GLU A 50 -16.21 -4.08 -12.52
N GLN A 51 -16.60 -4.54 -13.72
CA GLN A 51 -15.70 -5.31 -14.57
C GLN A 51 -14.47 -4.49 -14.97
N ALA A 52 -14.64 -3.22 -15.35
CA ALA A 52 -13.52 -2.35 -15.73
C ALA A 52 -12.59 -2.09 -14.53
N PHE A 53 -13.14 -1.99 -13.33
CA PHE A 53 -12.35 -1.87 -12.10
C PHE A 53 -11.57 -3.16 -11.81
N GLN A 54 -12.19 -4.33 -11.96
CA GLN A 54 -11.52 -5.63 -11.79
C GLN A 54 -10.37 -5.82 -12.79
N GLU A 55 -10.62 -5.56 -14.08
CA GLU A 55 -9.61 -5.64 -15.14
C GLU A 55 -8.46 -4.65 -14.91
N HIS A 56 -8.76 -3.44 -14.44
CA HIS A 56 -7.75 -2.45 -14.05
C HIS A 56 -6.90 -2.96 -12.89
N ASN A 57 -7.50 -3.53 -11.85
CA ASN A 57 -6.76 -4.10 -10.72
C ASN A 57 -5.88 -5.28 -11.13
N GLU A 58 -6.38 -6.20 -11.96
CA GLU A 58 -5.60 -7.33 -12.47
C GLU A 58 -4.41 -6.87 -13.32
N LYS A 59 -4.63 -5.91 -14.23
CA LYS A 59 -3.56 -5.30 -15.04
C LYS A 59 -2.45 -4.74 -14.16
N PHE A 60 -2.79 -4.03 -13.09
CA PHE A 60 -1.79 -3.44 -12.21
C PHE A 60 -1.11 -4.48 -11.31
N ARG A 61 -1.83 -5.52 -10.87
CA ARG A 61 -1.24 -6.65 -10.14
C ARG A 61 -0.18 -7.38 -10.95
N GLU A 62 -0.41 -7.59 -12.24
CA GLU A 62 0.62 -8.15 -13.12
C GLU A 62 1.79 -7.16 -13.31
N LYS A 63 1.48 -5.87 -13.50
CA LYS A 63 2.50 -4.83 -13.72
C LYS A 63 3.48 -4.69 -12.55
N VAL A 64 3.01 -4.80 -11.31
CA VAL A 64 3.85 -4.59 -10.11
C VAL A 64 4.74 -5.78 -9.74
N LYS A 65 4.50 -6.98 -10.30
CA LYS A 65 5.35 -8.17 -10.06
C LYS A 65 6.78 -7.99 -10.53
N GLU A 66 6.96 -7.23 -11.60
CA GLU A 66 8.26 -7.00 -12.25
C GLU A 66 8.95 -5.71 -11.74
N ILE A 67 8.39 -5.04 -10.72
CA ILE A 67 8.88 -3.74 -10.25
C ILE A 67 9.62 -3.87 -8.93
N ASP A 68 10.94 -3.78 -9.03
CA ASP A 68 11.81 -3.65 -7.88
C ASP A 68 12.04 -2.18 -7.51
N GLY A 69 11.86 -1.88 -6.24
CA GLY A 69 12.19 -0.59 -5.65
C GLY A 69 11.08 0.45 -5.65
N LEU A 70 11.12 1.32 -4.64
CA LEU A 70 10.06 2.29 -4.37
C LEU A 70 10.02 3.45 -5.37
N ARG A 71 11.16 3.80 -5.96
CA ARG A 71 11.26 4.90 -6.95
C ARG A 71 10.49 4.59 -8.23
N THR A 72 10.59 3.36 -8.71
CA THR A 72 9.90 2.84 -9.90
C THR A 72 8.45 2.46 -9.60
N CYS A 73 8.16 2.02 -8.38
CA CYS A 73 6.79 1.70 -7.95
C CYS A 73 5.87 2.93 -7.87
N THR A 74 6.35 4.04 -7.30
CA THR A 74 5.56 5.27 -7.07
C THR A 74 4.75 5.76 -8.28
N PRO A 75 5.34 5.94 -9.48
CA PRO A 75 4.59 6.37 -10.65
C PRO A 75 3.55 5.34 -11.11
N VAL A 76 3.79 4.04 -10.90
CA VAL A 76 2.82 2.98 -11.25
C VAL A 76 1.62 3.00 -10.31
N LEU A 77 1.84 3.21 -9.01
CA LEU A 77 0.73 3.38 -8.06
C LEU A 77 -0.09 4.65 -8.39
N TYR A 78 0.57 5.73 -8.80
CA TYR A 78 -0.12 6.94 -9.24
C TYR A 78 -0.95 6.69 -10.51
N GLU A 79 -0.41 5.96 -11.48
CA GLU A 79 -1.14 5.57 -12.69
C GLU A 79 -2.40 4.75 -12.36
N TRP A 80 -2.35 3.90 -11.33
CA TRP A 80 -3.53 3.17 -10.85
C TRP A 80 -4.65 4.13 -10.39
N LEU A 81 -4.31 5.21 -9.67
CA LEU A 81 -5.27 6.21 -9.20
C LEU A 81 -5.98 6.95 -10.35
N LEU A 82 -5.38 7.01 -11.53
CA LEU A 82 -5.97 7.68 -12.69
C LEU A 82 -7.23 6.98 -13.22
N PHE A 83 -7.49 5.74 -12.80
CA PHE A 83 -8.79 5.11 -13.03
C PHE A 83 -9.93 5.94 -12.44
N PHE A 84 -9.72 6.65 -11.33
CA PHE A 84 -10.76 7.43 -10.69
C PHE A 84 -10.88 8.82 -11.32
N ARG A 85 -9.76 9.56 -11.35
CA ARG A 85 -9.68 10.93 -11.89
C ARG A 85 -8.22 11.35 -12.08
N SER A 86 -7.99 12.35 -12.93
CA SER A 86 -6.64 12.87 -13.23
C SER A 86 -6.13 13.93 -12.26
N GLY A 87 -7.00 14.52 -11.43
CA GLY A 87 -6.65 15.64 -10.53
C GLY A 87 -6.94 15.35 -9.06
N HIS A 88 -6.29 16.10 -8.17
CA HIS A 88 -6.46 16.06 -6.71
C HIS A 88 -6.14 14.70 -6.06
N LEU A 89 -5.39 13.86 -6.76
CA LEU A 89 -4.88 12.58 -6.30
C LEU A 89 -3.36 12.59 -6.40
N GLY A 90 -2.68 11.98 -5.42
CA GLY A 90 -1.24 11.91 -5.43
C GLY A 90 -0.73 10.82 -4.50
N ILE A 91 0.40 10.23 -4.87
CA ILE A 91 1.15 9.28 -4.05
C ILE A 91 2.53 9.87 -3.84
N GLN A 92 2.97 9.85 -2.60
CA GLN A 92 4.29 10.33 -2.21
C GLN A 92 4.99 9.29 -1.36
N ARG A 93 6.30 9.17 -1.56
CA ARG A 93 7.16 8.30 -0.75
C ARG A 93 7.33 8.94 0.62
N THR A 94 7.23 8.15 1.68
CA THR A 94 7.55 8.61 3.03
C THR A 94 9.07 8.65 3.22
N ALA A 95 9.58 9.63 3.97
CA ALA A 95 11.03 9.87 4.13
C ALA A 95 11.81 8.63 4.65
N ASN A 96 11.18 7.80 5.48
CA ASN A 96 11.78 6.58 6.03
C ASN A 96 11.99 5.47 4.98
N SER A 97 11.42 5.61 3.79
CA SER A 97 11.48 4.64 2.72
C SER A 97 12.65 4.88 1.75
N GLU A 98 13.32 6.05 1.82
CA GLU A 98 14.49 6.36 0.98
C GLU A 98 15.77 5.65 1.46
N GLN A 99 15.90 5.38 2.75
CA GLN A 99 17.16 4.93 3.36
C GLN A 99 17.43 3.43 3.22
N ARG A 100 16.45 2.64 2.74
CA ARG A 100 16.58 1.17 2.62
C ARG A 100 17.14 0.66 1.29
N ASN A 101 17.23 1.52 0.26
CA ASN A 101 17.70 1.13 -1.09
C ASN A 101 19.05 1.73 -1.46
N SER A 102 19.74 2.41 -0.53
CA SER A 102 21.05 3.00 -0.78
C SER A 102 22.12 2.25 0.01
N THR A 103 22.31 0.97 -0.31
CA THR A 103 23.55 0.26 0.02
C THR A 103 24.24 -0.04 -1.31
N ILE A 104 25.33 0.70 -1.54
CA ILE A 104 26.36 0.40 -2.56
C ILE A 104 27.14 -0.83 -2.10
#